data_AF-A0A9P3Q901-F1
#
_entry.id   AF-A0A9P3Q901-F1
#
_cell.length_a   1.000
_cell.length_b   1.000
_cell.length_c   1.000
_cell.angle_alpha   90.00
_cell.angle_beta   90.00
_cell.angle_gamma   90.00
#
_symmetry.space_group_name_H-M   'P 1'
#
loop_
_entity.id
_entity.type
_entity.pdbx_description
1 polymer ?
#
loop_
_entity_poly.entity_id
_entity_poly.type
_entity_poly.pdbx_seq_one_letter_code
_entity_poly.pdbx_strand_id
1 'polypeptide(L)'
;MRPNDALWGEFARRLDWPTTYSHRRRWFTVYGGRPLLMRVTLGLTGSSLEAHAPGLERDAAERAWDGDLLLVGANPLPAVKRLCTDDPAAGLIGEHNGSGWTWSAAAWMRCWTCGRLALHSDLGSPIARPCGHAEGEWHTRGREVARIGRAWAQASYAVARRRTERRETP
;
A
#
# COMPACT_ATOMS: atom_id res chain seq x y z
N MET A 1 9.82 -11.86 9.97
CA MET A 1 8.96 -10.78 9.43
C MET A 1 7.97 -10.41 10.53
N ARG A 2 7.65 -9.12 10.77
CA ARG A 2 6.67 -8.79 11.82
C ARG A 2 5.27 -9.28 11.38
N PRO A 3 4.33 -9.53 12.31
CA PRO A 3 3.00 -10.01 11.95
C PRO A 3 2.30 -9.15 10.89
N ASN A 4 2.34 -7.82 11.03
CA ASN A 4 1.71 -6.91 10.07
C ASN A 4 2.42 -6.88 8.71
N ASP A 5 3.76 -7.00 8.69
CA ASP A 5 4.48 -7.11 7.43
C ASP A 5 4.04 -8.39 6.69
N ALA A 6 3.95 -9.53 7.38
CA ALA A 6 3.50 -10.79 6.79
C ALA A 6 2.07 -10.73 6.27
N LEU A 7 1.19 -10.04 7.01
CA LEU A 7 -0.19 -9.82 6.61
C LEU A 7 -0.29 -8.97 5.35
N TRP A 8 0.42 -7.85 5.29
CA TRP A 8 0.47 -7.01 4.09
C TRP A 8 1.11 -7.71 2.89
N GLY A 9 2.14 -8.54 3.11
CA GLY A 9 2.72 -9.35 2.05
C GLY A 9 1.72 -10.36 1.45
N GLU A 10 0.97 -11.07 2.30
CA GLU A 10 -0.07 -11.98 1.85
C GLU A 10 -1.26 -11.24 1.21
N PHE A 11 -1.61 -10.06 1.72
CA PHE A 11 -2.64 -9.22 1.13
C PHE A 11 -2.23 -8.72 -0.25
N ALA A 12 -1.01 -8.17 -0.40
CA ALA A 12 -0.47 -7.74 -1.68
C ALA A 12 -0.46 -8.88 -2.71
N ARG A 13 -0.09 -10.11 -2.30
CA ARG A 13 -0.17 -11.31 -3.14
C ARG A 13 -1.58 -11.57 -3.64
N ARG A 14 -2.62 -11.36 -2.83
CA ARG A 14 -4.03 -11.53 -3.21
C ARG A 14 -4.56 -10.42 -4.11
N LEU A 15 -3.89 -9.27 -4.12
CA LEU A 15 -4.16 -8.17 -5.04
C LEU A 15 -3.39 -8.31 -6.37
N ASP A 16 -2.64 -9.40 -6.55
CA ASP A 16 -1.71 -9.60 -7.67
C ASP A 16 -0.67 -8.48 -7.79
N TRP A 17 -0.23 -7.95 -6.65
CA TRP A 17 0.86 -6.99 -6.58
C TRP A 17 2.20 -7.74 -6.51
N PRO A 18 3.09 -7.58 -7.50
CA PRO A 18 4.41 -8.20 -7.45
C PRO A 18 5.25 -7.50 -6.37
N THR A 19 5.69 -8.23 -5.35
CA THR A 19 6.45 -7.63 -4.24
C THR A 19 7.66 -8.46 -3.82
N THR A 20 8.74 -7.78 -3.41
CA THR A 20 9.81 -8.36 -2.59
C THR A 20 9.88 -7.67 -1.24
N TYR A 21 10.32 -8.37 -0.20
CA TYR A 21 10.45 -7.81 1.15
C TYR A 21 11.91 -7.77 1.61
N SER A 22 12.35 -6.61 2.09
CA SER A 22 13.67 -6.45 2.70
C SER A 22 13.60 -6.66 4.21
N HIS A 23 14.16 -7.75 4.71
CA HIS A 23 14.17 -8.06 6.15
C HIS A 23 14.97 -7.05 6.97
N ARG A 24 16.10 -6.59 6.45
CA ARG A 24 17.01 -5.65 7.14
C ARG A 24 16.35 -4.29 7.34
N ARG A 25 15.63 -3.80 6.33
CA ARG A 25 15.05 -2.45 6.32
C ARG A 25 13.55 -2.40 6.63
N ARG A 26 12.89 -3.57 6.58
CA ARG A 26 11.46 -3.76 6.91
C ARG A 26 10.49 -2.97 6.01
N TRP A 27 10.70 -3.07 4.71
CA TRP A 27 9.82 -2.53 3.68
C TRP A 27 9.65 -3.53 2.52
N PHE A 28 8.65 -3.29 1.69
CA PHE A 28 8.38 -3.99 0.44
C PHE A 28 8.77 -3.12 -0.76
N THR A 29 9.41 -3.69 -1.77
CA THR A 29 9.40 -3.09 -3.11
C THR A 29 8.22 -3.71 -3.85
N VAL A 30 7.28 -2.88 -4.27
CA VAL A 30 6.17 -3.26 -5.15
C VAL A 30 6.54 -2.88 -6.57
N TYR A 31 6.58 -3.86 -7.47
CA TYR A 31 7.01 -3.68 -8.85
C TYR A 31 5.83 -3.45 -9.79
N GLY A 32 6.08 -2.73 -10.87
CA GLY A 32 5.13 -2.48 -11.95
C GLY A 32 5.56 -1.27 -12.79
N GLY A 33 4.67 -0.79 -13.65
CA GLY A 33 4.95 0.40 -14.48
C GLY A 33 5.16 1.68 -13.66
N ARG A 34 4.67 1.71 -12.41
CA ARG A 34 5.00 2.76 -11.45
C ARG A 34 5.31 2.13 -10.08
N PRO A 35 6.58 1.81 -9.80
CA PRO A 35 6.96 1.03 -8.63
C PRO A 35 6.81 1.83 -7.34
N LEU A 36 6.62 1.11 -6.23
CA LEU A 36 6.48 1.69 -4.89
C LEU A 36 7.50 1.10 -3.91
N LEU A 37 8.05 1.96 -3.06
CA LEU A 37 8.67 1.54 -1.81
C LEU A 37 7.63 1.61 -0.69
N MET A 38 7.12 0.46 -0.25
CA MET A 38 6.05 0.36 0.72
C MET A 38 6.56 0.00 2.12
N ARG A 39 6.25 0.81 3.12
CA ARG A 39 6.48 0.50 4.54
C ARG A 39 5.17 0.25 5.27
N VAL A 40 5.15 -0.84 6.03
CA VAL A 40 4.04 -1.20 6.90
C VAL A 40 4.27 -0.63 8.30
N THR A 41 3.23 0.04 8.81
CA THR A 41 3.20 0.68 10.12
C THR A 41 2.12 0.07 11.00
N LEU A 42 2.01 0.53 12.25
CA LEU A 42 0.87 0.25 13.12
C LEU A 42 -0.16 1.38 13.12
N GLY A 43 0.05 2.42 12.29
CA GLY A 43 -0.83 3.57 12.22
C GLY A 43 -2.25 3.18 11.79
N LEU A 44 -3.23 3.85 12.38
CA LEU A 44 -4.65 3.70 12.07
C LEU A 44 -5.25 4.97 11.47
N THR A 45 -4.53 6.09 11.54
CA THR A 45 -4.96 7.41 11.07
C THR A 45 -3.91 8.04 10.16
N GLY A 46 -4.31 8.99 9.33
CA GLY A 46 -3.39 9.78 8.49
C GLY A 46 -2.19 10.33 9.28
N SER A 47 -2.43 11.05 10.38
CA SER A 47 -1.35 11.63 11.19
C SER A 47 -0.41 10.58 11.79
N SER A 48 -0.92 9.41 12.18
CA SER A 48 -0.06 8.31 12.68
C SER A 48 0.81 7.70 11.58
N LEU A 49 0.35 7.75 10.32
CA LEU A 49 1.14 7.33 9.16
C LEU A 49 2.18 8.39 8.81
N GLU A 50 1.81 9.67 8.77
CA GLU A 50 2.69 10.80 8.44
C GLU A 50 3.96 10.83 9.29
N ALA A 51 3.86 10.47 10.57
CA ALA A 51 5.01 10.36 11.47
C ALA A 51 6.12 9.41 10.97
N HIS A 52 5.81 8.49 10.05
CA HIS A 52 6.76 7.56 9.45
C HIS A 52 7.34 8.02 8.10
N ALA A 53 6.82 9.10 7.50
CA ALA A 53 7.27 9.60 6.20
C ALA A 53 8.74 10.00 6.16
N PRO A 54 9.29 10.80 7.11
CA PRO A 54 10.69 11.21 7.05
C PRO A 54 11.67 10.03 7.08
N GLY A 55 11.31 8.96 7.80
CA GLY A 55 12.13 7.75 7.86
C GLY A 55 12.10 6.95 6.55
N LEU A 56 11.00 7.00 5.79
CA LEU A 56 10.88 6.27 4.52
C LEU A 56 11.56 7.05 3.39
N GLU A 57 11.43 8.37 3.38
CA GLU A 57 12.18 9.25 2.47
C GLU A 57 13.68 9.08 2.63
N ARG A 58 14.17 9.01 3.88
CA ARG A 58 15.60 8.73 4.14
C ARG A 58 16.06 7.39 3.55
N ASP A 59 15.28 6.32 3.78
CA ASP A 59 15.56 5.00 3.22
C ASP A 59 15.53 5.01 1.67
N ALA A 60 14.68 5.85 1.07
CA ALA A 60 14.59 6.02 -0.38
C ALA A 60 15.79 6.79 -0.93
N ALA A 61 16.16 7.90 -0.30
CA ALA A 61 17.32 8.71 -0.67
C ALA A 61 18.64 7.94 -0.57
N GLU A 62 18.84 7.16 0.50
CA GLU A 62 20.02 6.27 0.66
C GLU A 62 20.18 5.25 -0.49
N ARG A 63 19.11 4.99 -1.25
CA ARG A 63 19.08 4.02 -2.34
C ARG A 63 19.02 4.65 -3.72
N ALA A 64 19.05 5.99 -3.80
CA ALA A 64 18.73 6.73 -5.01
C ALA A 64 17.41 6.23 -5.65
N TRP A 65 16.40 5.94 -4.82
CA TRP A 65 15.10 5.50 -5.29
C TRP A 65 14.38 6.68 -5.97
N ASP A 66 13.94 6.46 -7.21
CA ASP A 66 13.26 7.45 -8.06
C ASP A 66 11.75 7.18 -8.22
N GLY A 67 11.26 6.10 -7.63
CA GLY A 67 9.85 5.73 -7.62
C GLY A 67 9.04 6.38 -6.50
N ASP A 68 7.76 6.02 -6.44
CA ASP A 68 6.85 6.53 -5.43
C ASP A 68 7.06 5.80 -4.08
N LEU A 69 6.58 6.40 -2.98
CA LEU A 69 6.61 5.84 -1.63
C LEU A 69 5.21 5.52 -1.17
N LEU A 70 5.06 4.48 -0.34
CA LEU A 70 3.77 4.10 0.23
C LEU A 70 3.92 3.79 1.72
N LEU A 71 3.09 4.43 2.54
CA LEU A 71 2.91 4.11 3.95
C LEU A 71 1.54 3.48 4.13
N VAL A 72 1.51 2.26 4.66
CA VAL A 72 0.26 1.56 4.97
C VAL A 72 0.10 1.33 6.47
N GLY A 73 -1.15 1.27 6.91
CA GLY A 73 -1.52 1.12 8.31
C GLY A 73 -1.56 -0.31 8.81
N ALA A 74 -2.08 -0.49 10.04
CA ALA A 74 -2.33 -1.82 10.60
C ALA A 74 -3.47 -2.59 9.89
N ASN A 75 -4.26 -1.89 9.06
CA ASN A 75 -5.33 -2.44 8.23
C ASN A 75 -5.33 -1.72 6.86
N PRO A 76 -6.03 -2.23 5.83
CA PRO A 76 -5.98 -1.68 4.48
C PRO A 76 -6.95 -0.52 4.24
N LEU A 77 -7.65 -0.07 5.28
CA LEU A 77 -8.65 1.00 5.27
C LEU A 77 -8.45 1.94 6.48
N PRO A 78 -7.23 2.48 6.71
CA PRO A 78 -7.00 3.41 7.82
C PRO A 78 -7.83 4.70 7.63
N ALA A 79 -8.09 5.39 8.73
CA ALA A 79 -8.78 6.68 8.73
C ALA A 79 -7.85 7.79 8.23
N VAL A 80 -7.77 7.96 6.92
CA VAL A 80 -6.96 8.99 6.26
C VAL A 80 -7.89 10.02 5.64
N LYS A 81 -7.63 11.29 5.90
CA LYS A 81 -8.40 12.39 5.31
C LYS A 81 -8.16 12.42 3.81
N ARG A 82 -9.25 12.49 3.05
CA ARG A 82 -9.26 12.71 1.60
C ARG A 82 -9.66 14.16 1.31
N LEU A 83 -9.13 14.73 0.25
CA LEU A 83 -9.40 16.11 -0.16
C LEU A 83 -10.13 16.20 -1.49
N CYS A 84 -9.90 15.27 -2.43
CA CYS A 84 -10.49 15.36 -3.77
C CYS A 84 -11.59 14.32 -4.03
N THR A 85 -11.61 13.23 -3.26
CA THR A 85 -12.43 12.06 -3.58
C THR A 85 -12.88 11.32 -2.32
N ASP A 86 -14.02 10.63 -2.36
CA ASP A 86 -14.59 9.93 -1.19
C ASP A 86 -14.20 8.44 -1.09
N ASP A 87 -13.29 7.93 -1.92
CA ASP A 87 -12.89 6.51 -1.81
C ASP A 87 -12.13 6.26 -0.50
N PRO A 88 -12.12 5.02 -0.01
CA PRO A 88 -11.20 4.66 1.06
C PRO A 88 -9.74 4.79 0.61
N ALA A 89 -8.85 5.06 1.56
CA ALA A 89 -7.41 5.05 1.32
C ALA A 89 -6.76 3.80 1.94
N ALA A 90 -5.68 3.30 1.34
CA ALA A 90 -4.81 2.28 1.92
C ALA A 90 -3.84 2.84 2.97
N GLY A 91 -3.64 4.16 2.94
CA GLY A 91 -2.65 4.87 3.73
C GLY A 91 -2.24 6.17 3.03
N LEU A 92 -0.94 6.45 2.97
CA LEU A 92 -0.39 7.64 2.33
C LEU A 92 0.57 7.27 1.20
N ILE A 93 0.50 7.99 0.09
CA ILE A 93 1.42 7.83 -1.04
C ILE A 93 2.23 9.11 -1.19
N GLY A 94 3.55 8.96 -1.27
CA GLY A 94 4.48 10.03 -1.62
C GLY A 94 4.81 9.92 -3.08
N GLU A 95 4.31 10.82 -3.91
CA GLU A 95 4.64 10.84 -5.35
C GLU A 95 5.97 11.55 -5.58
N HIS A 96 6.89 10.91 -6.30
CA HIS A 96 8.17 11.52 -6.61
C HIS A 96 7.99 12.64 -7.66
N ASN A 97 8.49 13.83 -7.37
CA ASN A 97 8.33 15.03 -8.22
C ASN A 97 9.67 15.57 -8.78
N GLY A 98 10.75 14.78 -8.67
CA GLY A 98 12.10 15.17 -9.07
C GLY A 98 12.91 15.93 -8.00
N SER A 99 12.25 16.56 -7.03
CA SER A 99 12.91 17.24 -5.90
C SER A 99 12.70 16.52 -4.56
N GLY A 100 11.87 15.48 -4.55
CA GLY A 100 11.49 14.71 -3.37
C GLY A 100 10.11 14.11 -3.58
N TRP A 101 9.37 13.91 -2.47
CA TRP A 101 8.05 13.31 -2.49
C TRP A 101 6.97 14.26 -1.96
N THR A 102 5.84 14.32 -2.66
CA THR A 102 4.65 15.02 -2.20
C THR A 102 3.64 14.00 -1.69
N TRP A 103 3.28 14.10 -0.41
CA TRP A 103 2.40 13.13 0.25
C TRP A 103 0.92 13.49 0.12
N SER A 104 0.11 12.47 -0.14
CA SER A 104 -1.35 12.56 -0.07
C SER A 104 -1.96 11.21 0.31
N ALA A 105 -3.29 11.14 0.40
CA ALA A 105 -3.97 9.87 0.62
C ALA A 105 -3.72 8.89 -0.55
N ALA A 106 -3.34 7.66 -0.22
CA ALA A 106 -3.20 6.56 -1.17
C ALA A 106 -4.58 5.95 -1.45
N ALA A 107 -5.30 6.55 -2.39
CA ALA A 107 -6.69 6.26 -2.69
C ALA A 107 -6.87 4.93 -3.41
N TRP A 108 -7.75 4.05 -2.91
CA TRP A 108 -8.11 2.82 -3.63
C TRP A 108 -8.90 3.14 -4.89
N MET A 109 -8.55 2.44 -5.97
CA MET A 109 -9.26 2.49 -7.25
C MET A 109 -9.21 1.13 -7.93
N ARG A 110 -10.04 0.94 -8.95
CA ARG A 110 -9.91 -0.17 -9.90
C ARG A 110 -9.36 0.35 -11.22
N CYS A 111 -8.22 -0.16 -11.66
CA CYS A 111 -7.66 0.21 -12.96
C CYS A 111 -8.58 -0.32 -14.07
N TRP A 112 -8.95 0.52 -15.04
CA TRP A 112 -9.81 0.11 -16.16
C TRP A 112 -9.07 -0.77 -17.15
N THR A 113 -7.82 -0.44 -17.44
CA THR A 113 -7.01 -1.16 -18.44
C THR A 113 -6.74 -2.62 -18.04
N CYS A 114 -6.38 -2.87 -16.78
CA CYS A 114 -6.03 -4.24 -16.33
C CYS A 114 -7.00 -4.83 -15.30
N GLY A 115 -8.03 -4.10 -14.89
CA GLY A 115 -9.05 -4.56 -13.94
C GLY A 115 -8.58 -4.78 -12.50
N ARG A 116 -7.28 -4.56 -12.21
CA ARG A 116 -6.67 -4.79 -10.89
C ARG A 116 -7.04 -3.70 -9.91
N LEU A 117 -7.11 -4.09 -8.63
CA LEU A 117 -7.20 -3.12 -7.54
C LEU A 117 -5.84 -2.43 -7.38
N ALA A 118 -5.87 -1.11 -7.35
CA ALA A 118 -4.70 -0.25 -7.42
C ALA A 118 -4.85 0.96 -6.49
N LEU A 119 -3.80 1.76 -6.41
CA LEU A 119 -3.78 3.02 -5.66
C LEU A 119 -3.50 4.20 -6.57
N HIS A 120 -4.11 5.35 -6.32
CA HIS A 120 -3.64 6.63 -6.84
C HIS A 120 -3.36 7.63 -5.72
N SER A 121 -2.70 8.73 -6.06
CA SER A 121 -2.55 9.87 -5.17
C SER A 121 -3.80 10.72 -5.26
N ASP A 122 -4.43 11.01 -4.13
CA ASP A 122 -5.65 11.82 -4.07
C ASP A 122 -5.42 13.27 -4.53
N LEU A 123 -4.23 13.82 -4.29
CA LEU A 123 -3.82 15.16 -4.72
C LEU A 123 -2.81 15.17 -5.88
N GLY A 124 -2.44 14.00 -6.38
CA GLY A 124 -1.34 13.85 -7.32
C GLY A 124 -1.79 13.34 -8.67
N SER A 125 -0.95 12.52 -9.27
CA SER A 125 -1.24 11.94 -10.57
C SER A 125 -2.36 10.88 -10.49
N PRO A 126 -3.21 10.79 -11.53
CA PRO A 126 -4.27 9.79 -11.65
C PRO A 126 -3.75 8.36 -11.90
N ILE A 127 -2.42 8.17 -11.88
CA ILE A 127 -1.79 6.95 -12.33
C ILE A 127 -2.01 5.84 -11.29
N ALA A 128 -2.52 4.70 -11.74
CA ALA A 128 -2.77 3.54 -10.90
C ALA A 128 -1.45 2.85 -10.53
N ARG A 129 -1.22 2.62 -9.24
CA ARG A 129 -0.08 1.85 -8.72
C ARG A 129 -0.52 0.44 -8.31
N PRO A 130 0.31 -0.58 -8.58
CA PRO A 130 1.64 -0.48 -9.18
C PRO A 130 1.66 -0.51 -10.71
N CYS A 131 0.53 -0.72 -11.40
CA CYS A 131 0.52 -1.05 -12.83
C CYS A 131 1.02 0.07 -13.76
N GLY A 132 0.85 1.35 -13.39
CA GLY A 132 1.31 2.51 -14.15
C GLY A 132 0.31 3.06 -15.17
N HIS A 133 -0.90 2.51 -15.28
CA HIS A 133 -1.93 3.02 -16.21
C HIS A 133 -2.60 4.28 -15.66
N ALA A 134 -2.90 5.26 -16.52
CA ALA A 134 -3.55 6.51 -16.13
C ALA A 134 -5.09 6.41 -15.96
N GLU A 135 -5.67 5.27 -16.31
CA GLU A 135 -7.11 5.06 -16.36
C GLU A 135 -7.61 4.19 -15.20
N GLY A 136 -8.68 4.63 -14.53
CA GLY A 136 -9.44 3.76 -13.66
C GLY A 136 -10.73 4.36 -13.14
N GLU A 137 -11.46 3.56 -12.39
CA GLU A 137 -12.73 3.92 -11.79
C GLU A 137 -12.48 4.78 -10.55
N TRP A 138 -12.72 6.08 -10.72
CA TRP A 138 -12.76 7.06 -9.64
C TRP A 138 -14.11 6.96 -8.95
N HIS A 139 -14.16 7.29 -7.66
CA HIS A 139 -15.41 7.26 -6.90
C HIS A 139 -16.06 5.86 -6.95
N THR A 140 -15.26 4.85 -6.61
CA THR A 140 -15.72 3.49 -6.30
C THR A 140 -16.86 3.46 -5.28
N ARG A 141 -17.12 4.58 -4.54
CA ARG A 141 -18.28 4.78 -3.64
C ARG A 141 -18.46 3.61 -2.67
N GLY A 142 -17.36 3.02 -2.24
CA GLY A 142 -17.35 1.88 -1.32
C GLY A 142 -17.58 0.50 -1.95
N ARG A 143 -17.80 0.36 -3.27
CA ARG A 143 -17.95 -0.96 -3.92
C ARG A 143 -16.71 -1.84 -3.68
N GLU A 144 -15.53 -1.25 -3.75
CA GLU A 144 -14.27 -1.98 -3.53
C GLU A 144 -13.99 -2.24 -2.05
N VAL A 145 -14.63 -1.55 -1.10
CA VAL A 145 -14.44 -1.76 0.35
C VAL A 145 -14.73 -3.21 0.73
N ALA A 146 -15.83 -3.77 0.23
CA ALA A 146 -16.19 -5.16 0.52
C ALA A 146 -15.16 -6.15 -0.06
N ARG A 147 -14.60 -5.85 -1.24
CA ARG A 147 -13.56 -6.67 -1.87
C ARG A 147 -12.25 -6.60 -1.09
N ILE A 148 -11.84 -5.40 -0.69
CA ILE A 148 -10.67 -5.14 0.16
C ILE A 148 -10.80 -5.90 1.48
N GLY A 149 -11.93 -5.76 2.17
CA GLY A 149 -12.20 -6.44 3.43
C GLY A 149 -12.13 -7.96 3.30
N ARG A 150 -12.72 -8.55 2.25
CA ARG A 150 -12.63 -10.00 1.99
C ARG A 150 -11.19 -10.44 1.75
N ALA A 151 -10.45 -9.76 0.89
CA ALA A 151 -9.06 -10.11 0.61
C ALA A 151 -8.17 -10.00 1.86
N TRP A 152 -8.41 -9.00 2.72
CA TRP A 152 -7.72 -8.83 3.99
C TRP A 152 -8.04 -9.93 5.01
N ALA A 153 -9.31 -10.31 5.14
CA ALA A 153 -9.73 -11.39 6.02
C ALA A 153 -9.08 -12.72 5.60
N GLN A 154 -9.06 -13.01 4.31
CA GLN A 154 -8.41 -14.21 3.78
C GLN A 154 -6.88 -14.19 3.98
N ALA A 155 -6.25 -13.01 3.87
CA ALA A 155 -4.83 -12.85 4.17
C ALA A 155 -4.54 -13.10 5.67
N SER A 156 -5.37 -12.53 6.55
CA SER A 156 -5.30 -12.73 7.99
C SER A 156 -5.39 -14.20 8.36
N TYR A 157 -6.36 -14.92 7.78
CA TYR A 157 -6.53 -16.35 7.99
C TYR A 157 -5.31 -17.16 7.52
N ALA A 158 -4.81 -16.88 6.32
CA ALA A 158 -3.65 -17.59 5.77
C ALA A 158 -2.38 -17.38 6.62
N VAL A 159 -2.15 -16.16 7.11
CA VAL A 159 -1.01 -15.86 7.99
C VAL A 159 -1.17 -16.53 9.36
N ALA A 160 -2.37 -16.51 9.93
CA ALA A 160 -2.65 -17.19 11.20
C ALA A 160 -2.38 -18.70 11.09
N ARG A 161 -2.90 -19.35 10.04
CA ARG A 161 -2.71 -20.78 9.79
C ARG A 161 -1.23 -21.18 9.71
N ARG A 162 -0.42 -20.45 8.92
CA ARG A 162 1.03 -20.71 8.79
C ARG A 162 1.79 -20.56 10.11
N ARG A 163 1.31 -19.71 11.03
CA ARG A 163 1.94 -19.54 12.34
C ARG A 163 1.63 -20.72 13.27
N THR A 164 0.44 -21.28 13.18
CA THR A 164 0.06 -22.49 13.91
C THR A 164 0.86 -23.69 13.43
N GLU A 165 0.90 -23.95 12.11
CA GLU A 165 1.63 -25.08 11.52
C GLU A 165 3.13 -25.06 11.88
N ARG A 166 3.77 -23.88 11.91
CA ARG A 166 5.18 -23.74 12.33
C ARG A 166 5.45 -23.99 13.80
N ARG A 167 4.44 -23.90 14.67
CA ARG A 167 4.58 -24.20 16.11
C ARG A 167 4.50 -25.69 16.39
N GLU A 168 3.88 -26.44 15.49
CA GLU A 168 3.64 -27.88 15.62
C GLU A 168 4.74 -28.73 14.97
N THR A 169 5.66 -28.10 14.22
CA THR A 169 6.82 -28.78 13.62
C THR A 169 8.08 -28.49 14.46
N PRO A 170 8.60 -29.45 15.24
CA PRO A 170 9.81 -29.28 16.05
C PRO A 170 11.09 -29.16 15.21
#